data_AF-K0YHV1-F1
#
_entry.id   AF-K0YHV1-F1
#
_cell.length_a   1.000
_cell.length_b   1.000
_cell.length_c   1.000
_cell.angle_alpha   90.00
_cell.angle_beta   90.00
_cell.angle_gamma   90.00
#
_symmetry.space_group_name_H-M   'P 1'
#
loop_
_entity.id
_entity.type
_entity.pdbx_description
1 polymer ?
#
loop_
_entity_poly.entity_id
_entity_poly.type
_entity_poly.pdbx_seq_one_letter_code
_entity_poly.pdbx_strand_id
1 'polypeptide(L)' 'MLEIRVQGLPEEVREFADALERTGCVLGRSREYANRGEGRYVRVYLEAEAPGADARHAAIEERGR' A
#
# COMPACT_ATOMS: atom_id res chain seq x y z
N MET A 1 -7.81 -4.02 5.40
CA MET A 1 -6.62 -3.19 5.17
C MET A 1 -5.60 -3.99 4.38
N LEU A 2 -4.95 -3.38 3.39
CA LEU A 2 -3.89 -3.97 2.58
C LEU A 2 -2.59 -3.23 2.87
N GLU A 3 -1.50 -3.97 3.03
CA GLU A 3 -0.15 -3.40 3.00
C GLU A 3 0.45 -3.64 1.60
N ILE A 4 0.85 -2.56 0.94
CA ILE A 4 1.45 -2.57 -0.39
C ILE A 4 2.92 -2.18 -0.24
N ARG A 5 3.82 -3.12 -0.55
CA ARG A 5 5.25 -2.84 -0.64
C ARG A 5 5.60 -2.39 -2.05
N VAL A 6 6.13 -1.19 -2.17
CA VAL A 6 6.67 -0.64 -3.43
C VAL A 6 8.19 -0.61 -3.34
N GLN A 7 8.87 -1.07 -4.39
CA GLN A 7 10.33 -1.10 -4.47
C GLN A 7 10.80 -0.72 -5.87
N GLY A 8 11.81 0.13 -5.96
CA GLY A 8 12.36 0.64 -7.22
C GLY A 8 13.43 1.70 -6.96
N LEU A 9 13.74 2.51 -7.98
CA LEU A 9 14.58 3.69 -7.78
C LEU A 9 13.84 4.75 -6.94
N PRO A 10 14.57 5.63 -6.21
CA PRO A 10 13.97 6.60 -5.31
C PRO A 10 12.91 7.48 -5.98
N GLU A 11 13.19 7.99 -7.17
CA GLU A 11 12.29 8.83 -7.95
C GLU A 11 11.02 8.09 -8.40
N GLU A 12 11.17 6.87 -8.92
CA GLU A 12 10.05 6.04 -9.39
C GLU A 12 9.13 5.64 -8.23
N VAL A 13 9.72 5.28 -7.09
CA VAL A 13 8.98 4.91 -5.88
C VAL A 13 8.20 6.10 -5.34
N ARG A 14 8.78 7.30 -5.34
CA ARG A 14 8.10 8.52 -4.93
C ARG A 14 6.93 8.84 -5.85
N GLU A 15 7.18 8.89 -7.16
CA GLU A 15 6.15 9.22 -8.14
C GLU A 15 4.96 8.25 -8.06
N PHE A 16 5.23 6.95 -7.94
CA PHE A 16 4.18 5.94 -7.80
C PHE A 16 3.42 6.09 -6.48
N ALA A 17 4.11 6.28 -5.36
CA ALA A 17 3.46 6.47 -4.06
C ALA A 17 2.58 7.72 -4.04
N ASP A 18 3.07 8.85 -4.59
CA ASP A 18 2.32 10.10 -4.70
C ASP A 18 1.10 9.95 -5.64
N ALA A 19 1.22 9.16 -6.71
CA ALA A 19 0.10 8.82 -7.58
C ALA A 19 -0.96 7.98 -6.84
N LEU A 20 -0.54 7.01 -6.02
CA LEU A 20 -1.45 6.16 -5.26
C LEU A 20 -2.14 6.95 -4.13
N GLU A 21 -1.41 7.82 -3.42
CA GLU A 21 -1.98 8.71 -2.38
C GLU A 21 -3.06 9.62 -2.96
N ARG A 22 -2.87 10.13 -4.18
CA ARG A 22 -3.87 10.96 -4.89
C ARG A 22 -5.17 10.23 -5.21
N THR A 23 -5.20 8.91 -5.20
CA THR A 23 -6.44 8.14 -5.38
C THR A 23 -7.33 8.16 -4.13
N GLY A 24 -6.79 8.59 -2.98
CA GLY A 24 -7.52 8.65 -1.71
C GLY A 24 -7.68 7.30 -0.99
N CYS A 25 -7.14 6.21 -1.53
CA CYS A 25 -7.22 4.89 -0.89
C CYS A 25 -6.09 4.60 0.10
N VAL A 26 -5.04 5.43 0.12
CA VAL A 26 -3.88 5.27 1.01
C VAL A 26 -4.17 5.95 2.34
N LEU A 27 -4.09 5.17 3.41
CA LEU A 27 -4.26 5.60 4.80
C LEU A 27 -2.94 6.06 5.43
N GLY A 28 -1.82 5.49 4.99
CA GLY A 28 -0.52 5.74 5.56
C GLY A 28 0.62 5.34 4.64
N ARG A 29 1.74 6.05 4.78
CA ARG A 29 2.98 5.79 4.03
C ARG A 29 4.16 5.79 4.99
N SER A 30 5.00 4.76 4.89
CA SER A 30 6.26 4.70 5.62
C SER A 30 7.29 5.67 5.03
N ARG A 31 8.33 5.98 5.81
CA ARG A 31 9.57 6.53 5.25
C ARG A 31 10.19 5.58 4.23
N GLU A 32 11.05 6.11 3.36
CA GLU A 32 11.88 5.29 2.48
C GLU A 32 12.92 4.52 3.27
N TYR A 33 13.06 3.24 2.94
CA TYR A 33 14.13 2.39 3.44
C TYR A 33 15.05 2.03 2.28
N ALA A 34 16.34 2.31 2.43
CA ALA A 34 17.34 1.77 1.52
C ALA A 34 17.35 0.23 1.59
N ASN A 35 17.53 -0.43 0.46
CA ASN A 35 17.72 -1.87 0.46
C ASN A 35 19.08 -2.22 1.09
N ARG A 36 19.20 -3.40 1.73
CA ARG A 36 20.49 -3.81 2.34
C ARG A 36 21.46 -4.20 1.21
N GLY A 37 22.53 -3.42 1.02
CA GLY A 37 23.56 -3.60 -0.02
C GLY A 37 23.88 -2.29 -0.75
N GLU A 38 24.81 -2.31 -1.72
CA GLU A 38 25.19 -1.13 -2.55
C GLU A 38 24.16 -0.79 -3.65
N GLY A 39 22.96 -1.37 -3.58
CA GLY A 39 21.90 -1.14 -4.57
C GLY A 39 21.22 0.21 -4.35
N ARG A 40 20.95 0.93 -5.46
CA ARG A 40 20.24 2.22 -5.44
C ARG A 40 18.74 2.13 -5.11
N TYR A 41 18.23 0.92 -4.88
CA TYR A 41 16.79 0.72 -4.70
C TYR A 41 16.35 1.05 -3.28
N VAL A 42 15.19 1.68 -3.20
CA VAL A 42 14.47 1.94 -1.95
C VAL A 42 13.19 1.13 -1.91
N ARG A 43 12.64 0.98 -0.71
CA ARG A 43 11.31 0.42 -0.49
C ARG A 43 10.49 1.34 0.41
N VAL A 44 9.20 1.41 0.13
CA VAL A 44 8.18 2.04 0.97
C VAL A 44 7.03 1.05 1.18
N TYR A 45 6.35 1.22 2.30
CA TYR A 45 5.15 0.48 2.64
C TYR A 45 3.99 1.47 2.65
N LEU A 46 2.93 1.15 1.92
CA LEU A 46 1.69 1.91 1.83
C LEU A 46 0.58 1.09 2.49
N GLU A 47 -0.08 1.66 3.47
CA GLU A 47 -1.31 1.12 4.04
C GLU A 47 -2.48 1.65 3.21
N ALA A 48 -3.30 0.76 2.67
CA ALA A 48 -4.42 1.11 1.83
C ALA A 48 -5.72 0.42 2.27
N GLU A 49 -6.84 1.08 2.02
CA GLU A 49 -8.15 0.46 2.17
C GLU A 49 -8.40 -0.54 1.05
N ALA A 50 -8.85 -1.73 1.43
CA ALA A 50 -9.32 -2.70 0.45
C ALA A 50 -10.72 -2.28 -0.01
N PRO A 51 -10.99 -2.17 -1.32
CA PRO A 51 -12.34 -1.90 -1.79
C PRO A 51 -13.30 -2.98 -1.29
N GLY A 52 -14.35 -2.54 -0.59
CA GLY A 52 -15.38 -3.43 -0.02
C GLY A 52 -15.02 -4.08 1.32
N ALA A 53 -14.09 -3.53 2.12
CA ALA A 53 -13.84 -4.01 3.49
C ALA A 53 -15.11 -4.02 4.36
N ASP A 54 -16.04 -3.07 4.14
CA ASP A 54 -17.38 -3.09 4.76
C ASP A 54 -18.31 -4.14 4.13
N ALA A 55 -18.22 -4.35 2.81
CA ALA A 55 -19.08 -5.28 2.08
C ALA A 55 -18.73 -6.76 2.33
N ARG A 56 -17.48 -7.07 2.67
CA ARG A 56 -17.04 -8.46 2.92
C ARG A 56 -17.37 -8.98 4.32
N HIS A 57 -17.55 -8.11 5.32
CA HIS A 57 -18.05 -8.55 6.63
C HIS A 57 -19.53 -8.97 6.54
N ALA A 58 -20.36 -8.20 5.82
CA ALA A 58 -21.77 -8.54 5.62
C ALA A 58 -21.97 -9.89 4.88
N ALA A 59 -21.15 -10.17 3.88
CA ALA A 59 -21.29 -11.39 3.07
C ALA A 59 -20.86 -12.69 3.76
N ILE A 60 -20.08 -12.63 4.84
CA ILE A 60 -19.67 -13.83 5.61
C ILE A 60 -20.72 -14.16 6.68
N GLU A 61 -21.37 -13.16 7.29
CA GLU A 61 -22.44 -13.39 8.27
C GLU A 61 -23.72 -13.96 7.64
N GLU A 62 -24.05 -13.59 6.40
CA GLU A 62 -25.24 -14.14 5.71
C GLU A 62 -25.09 -15.60 5.24
N ARG A 63 -23.87 -16.14 5.14
CA ARG A 63 -23.64 -17.56 4.80
C ARG A 63 -23.50 -18.48 6.01
N GLY A 64 -23.61 -17.93 7.22
CA GLY A 64 -23.55 -18.66 8.49
C GLY A 64 -24.88 -18.80 9.22
N ARG A 65 -26.02 -18.45 8.59
CA ARG A 65 -27.38 -18.68 9.10
C ARG A 65 -28.14 -19.71 8.29
#